data_AF-A0A9P6U066-F1
#
_entry.id   AF-A0A9P6U066-F1
#
_cell.length_a   1.000
_cell.length_b   1.000
_cell.length_c   1.000
_cell.angle_alpha   90.00
_cell.angle_beta   90.00
_cell.angle_gamma   90.00
#
_symmetry.space_group_name_H-M   'P 1'
#
loop_
_entity.id
_entity.type
_entity.pdbx_description
1 polymer ?
#
loop_
_entity_poly.entity_id
_entity_poly.type
_entity_poly.pdbx_seq_one_letter_code
_entity_poly.pdbx_strand_id
1 'polypeptide(L)' 'NDEDAISMYHEGAAKGSPAAQYNLGRMYEKGRGVQIDRGKAAEWYSQRNKDMKFHVDE' A
#
# COMPACT_ATOMS: atom_id res chain seq x y z
N ASN A 1 11.66 -9.91 9.14
CA ASN A 1 11.35 -8.75 9.98
C ASN A 1 10.27 -7.92 9.32
N ASP A 2 9.40 -7.27 10.11
CA ASP A 2 8.30 -6.46 9.59
C ASP A 2 8.78 -5.34 8.63
N GLU A 3 10.01 -4.86 8.80
CA GLU A 3 10.67 -3.89 7.90
C GLU A 3 10.91 -4.45 6.49
N ASP A 4 11.26 -5.73 6.37
CA ASP A 4 11.48 -6.41 5.09
C ASP A 4 10.16 -6.54 4.30
N ALA A 5 9.07 -6.83 5.01
CA ALA A 5 7.74 -6.94 4.43
C ALA A 5 7.26 -5.61 3.84
N ILE A 6 7.58 -4.47 4.48
CA ILE A 6 7.28 -3.14 3.95
C ILE A 6 8.01 -2.90 2.63
N SER A 7 9.27 -3.30 2.53
CA SER A 7 10.04 -3.18 1.29
C SER A 7 9.40 -3.99 0.16
N MET A 8 9.01 -5.24 0.42
CA MET A 8 8.32 -6.08 -0.56
C MET A 8 6.97 -5.49 -0.99
N TYR A 9 6.21 -4.92 -0.07
CA TYR A 9 4.96 -4.24 -0.40
C TYR A 9 5.19 -2.94 -1.17
N HIS A 10 6.25 -2.19 -0.89
CA HIS A 10 6.64 -1.00 -1.67
C HIS A 10 6.95 -1.37 -3.12
N GLU A 11 7.69 -2.46 -3.33
CA GLU A 11 8.00 -2.94 -4.66
C GLU A 11 6.74 -3.42 -5.40
N GLY A 12 5.85 -4.14 -4.70
CA GLY A 12 4.57 -4.56 -5.26
C GLY A 12 3.65 -3.37 -5.56
N ALA A 13 3.64 -2.35 -4.70
CA ALA A 13 2.84 -1.14 -4.90
C ALA A 13 3.36 -0.28 -6.06
N ALA A 14 4.69 -0.25 -6.27
CA ALA A 14 5.31 0.38 -7.43
C ALA A 14 4.98 -0.35 -8.74
N LYS A 15 4.73 -1.66 -8.68
CA LYS A 15 4.26 -2.49 -9.81
C LYS A 15 2.73 -2.41 -10.02
N GLY A 16 2.03 -1.51 -9.32
CA GLY A 16 0.57 -1.38 -9.41
C GLY A 16 -0.21 -2.52 -8.75
N SER A 17 0.44 -3.33 -7.91
CA SER A 17 -0.23 -4.48 -7.28
C SER A 17 -1.18 -4.01 -6.17
N PRO A 18 -2.51 -4.17 -6.33
CA PRO A 18 -3.48 -3.62 -5.38
C PRO A 18 -3.41 -4.29 -4.01
N ALA A 19 -2.99 -5.56 -3.96
CA ALA A 19 -2.75 -6.28 -2.72
C ALA A 19 -1.57 -5.68 -1.92
N ALA A 20 -0.52 -5.23 -2.61
CA ALA A 20 0.65 -4.65 -1.98
C ALA A 20 0.34 -3.24 -1.41
N GLN A 21 -0.38 -2.42 -2.17
CA GLN A 21 -0.86 -1.11 -1.72
C GLN A 21 -1.80 -1.23 -0.51
N TYR A 22 -2.69 -2.23 -0.50
CA TYR A 22 -3.57 -2.51 0.63
C TYR A 22 -2.80 -2.93 1.88
N ASN A 23 -1.81 -3.81 1.73
CA ASN A 23 -0.98 -4.24 2.86
C ASN A 23 -0.10 -3.10 3.39
N LEU A 24 0.45 -2.23 2.53
CA LEU A 24 1.13 -1.00 2.94
C LEU A 24 0.23 -0.10 3.78
N GLY A 25 -0.99 0.17 3.31
CA GLY A 25 -1.97 0.95 4.07
C GLY A 25 -2.23 0.35 5.46
N ARG A 26 -2.38 -0.98 5.54
CA ARG A 26 -2.55 -1.69 6.82
C ARG A 26 -1.32 -1.65 7.71
N MET A 27 -0.11 -1.71 7.15
CA MET A 27 1.13 -1.63 7.93
C MET A 27 1.27 -0.26 8.59
N TYR A 28 0.98 0.82 7.86
CA TYR A 28 0.95 2.19 8.40
C TYR A 28 -0.20 2.42 9.39
N GLU A 29 -1.34 1.76 9.23
CA GLU A 29 -2.45 1.83 10.19
C GLU A 29 -2.12 1.11 11.51
N LYS A 30 -1.48 -0.06 11.42
CA LYS A 30 -1.18 -0.94 12.57
C LYS A 30 0.17 -0.69 13.22
N GLY A 31 1.07 0.03 12.56
CA GLY A 31 2.43 0.28 13.05
C GLY A 31 3.31 -0.96 13.06
N ARG A 32 3.09 -1.90 12.12
CA ARG A 32 3.95 -3.09 11.98
C ARG A 32 5.12 -2.75 11.08
N GLY A 33 6.32 -2.64 11.67
CA GLY A 33 7.56 -2.33 10.95
C GLY A 33 7.70 -0.88 10.47
N VAL A 34 6.67 -0.05 10.65
CA VAL A 34 6.68 1.41 10.43
C VAL A 34 6.01 2.12 11.60
N GLN A 35 6.31 3.40 11.76
CA GLN A 35 5.53 4.27 12.64
C GLN A 35 4.08 4.36 12.17
N ILE A 36 3.13 4.33 13.11
CA ILE A 36 1.70 4.47 12.81
C ILE A 36 1.48 5.83 12.13
N ASP A 37 1.01 5.81 10.89
CA ASP A 37 0.74 7.00 10.10
C ASP A 37 -0.55 6.80 9.30
N ARG A 38 -1.65 7.25 9.91
CA ARG A 38 -2.98 7.13 9.29
C ARG A 38 -3.12 7.98 8.04
N GLY A 39 -2.34 9.06 7.91
CA GLY A 39 -2.31 9.91 6.72
C GLY A 39 -1.75 9.13 5.54
N LYS A 40 -0.55 8.56 5.71
CA LYS A 40 0.05 7.69 4.70
C LYS A 40 -0.81 6.47 4.38
N ALA A 41 -1.44 5.85 5.38
CA ALA A 41 -2.34 4.72 5.15
C ALA A 41 -3.49 5.08 4.18
N ALA A 42 -4.13 6.24 4.40
CA ALA A 42 -5.21 6.73 3.55
C ALA A 42 -4.73 7.10 2.13
N GLU A 43 -3.51 7.63 2.00
CA GLU A 43 -2.89 7.88 0.70
C GLU A 43 -2.68 6.58 -0.09
N TRP A 44 -2.13 5.53 0.54
CA TRP A 44 -1.95 4.22 -0.11
C TRP A 44 -3.27 3.58 -0.55
N TYR A 45 -4.31 3.65 0.29
CA TYR A 45 -5.65 3.16 -0.09
C TYR A 45 -6.27 3.98 -1.23
N SER A 46 -6.02 5.29 -1.27
CA SER A 46 -6.50 6.17 -2.35
C SER A 46 -5.76 5.90 -3.65
N GLN A 47 -4.45 5.67 -3.59
CA GLN A 47 -3.62 5.34 -4.75
C GLN A 47 -4.05 4.01 -5.38
N ARG A 48 -4.41 3.01 -4.57
CA ARG A 48 -4.99 1.75 -5.04
C ARG A 48 -6.26 1.95 -5.86
N ASN A 49 -7.15 2.82 -5.40
CA ASN A 49 -8.39 3.09 -6.13
C ASN A 49 -8.13 3.86 -7.43
N LYS A 50 -7.08 4.69 -7.49
CA LYS A 50 -6.67 5.34 -8.74
C LYS A 50 -6.10 4.33 -9.74
N ASP A 51 -5.20 3.46 -9.31
CA ASP A 51 -4.56 2.45 -10.17
C ASP A 51 -5.58 1.44 -10.71
N MET A 52 -6.48 0.97 -9.83
CA MET A 52 -7.58 0.06 -10.20
C MET A 52 -8.54 0.70 -11.21
N LYS A 53 -8.72 2.03 -11.18
CA LYS A 53 -9.59 2.74 -12.13
C LYS A 53 -9.02 2.76 -13.56
N PHE A 54 -7.72 2.57 -13.76
CA PHE A 54 -7.12 2.48 -15.09
C PHE A 54 -7.22 1.08 -15.73
N HIS A 55 -7.66 0.06 -14.99
CA HIS A 55 -7.79 -1.32 -15.50
C HIS A 55 -9.24 -1.74 -15.80
N VAL A 56 -10.23 -0.84 -15.67
CA VAL A 56 -11.66 -1.14 -15.88
C VAL A 56 -12.21 -0.47 -17.15
N ASP A 57 -11.36 0.15 -17.96
CA ASP A 57 -11.75 0.74 -19.24
C ASP A 57 -10.99 0.05 -20.39
N GLU A 58 -11.38 -1.19 -20.72
CA GLU A 58 -11.30 -1.78 -22.08
C GLU A 58 -12.35 -2.89 -22.27
#